data_AF-A0A973GYA9-F1
#
_entry.id   AF-A0A973GYA9-F1
#
_cell.length_a   1.000
_cell.length_b   1.000
_cell.length_c   1.000
_cell.angle_alpha   90.00
_cell.angle_beta   90.00
_cell.angle_gamma   90.00
#
_symmetry.space_group_name_H-M   'P 1'
#
loop_
_entity.id
_entity.type
_entity.pdbx_description
1 polymer ?
#
loop_
_entity_poly.entity_id
_entity_poly.type
_entity_poly.pdbx_seq_one_letter_code
_entity_poly.pdbx_strand_id
1 'polypeptide(L)'
;TNYTNAITILKNEKVEAMECMRCGRCNDACPAGLLPVRINNAEKMKDINWMTQLRADQCIECGLCTYVCPSKIDVTEGVRRAKRALALKKG
;
A
#
# COMPACT_ATOMS: atom_id res chain seq x y z
N THR A 1 39.76 1.35 -3.09
CA THR A 1 38.48 0.70 -3.45
C THR A 1 37.63 1.69 -4.21
N ASN A 2 37.45 1.50 -5.52
CA ASN A 2 36.66 2.41 -6.37
C ASN A 2 35.17 2.21 -6.09
N TYR A 3 34.61 2.96 -5.15
CA TYR A 3 33.16 3.08 -5.01
C TYR A 3 32.68 4.12 -6.02
N THR A 4 31.74 3.74 -6.90
CA THR A 4 31.13 4.65 -7.86
C THR A 4 30.05 5.49 -7.17
N ASN A 5 30.22 6.81 -7.14
CA ASN A 5 29.34 7.76 -6.44
C ASN A 5 28.36 8.48 -7.40
N ALA A 6 27.99 7.85 -8.52
CA ALA A 6 27.12 8.46 -9.51
C ALA A 6 25.64 8.27 -9.14
N ILE A 7 24.86 9.35 -9.16
CA ILE A 7 23.41 9.34 -8.97
C ILE A 7 22.76 9.61 -10.33
N THR A 8 22.02 8.64 -10.85
CA THR A 8 21.21 8.83 -12.06
C THR A 8 19.84 9.38 -11.67
N ILE A 9 19.52 10.57 -12.18
CA ILE A 9 18.21 11.19 -11.98
C ILE A 9 17.33 10.85 -13.19
N LEU A 10 16.27 10.08 -12.97
CA LEU A 10 15.23 9.84 -13.96
C LEU A 10 14.15 10.91 -13.87
N LYS A 11 13.57 11.26 -15.01
CA LYS A 11 12.40 12.14 -15.05
C LYS A 11 11.25 11.46 -14.30
N ASN A 12 10.69 12.15 -13.32
CA ASN A 12 9.53 11.67 -12.58
C ASN A 12 8.25 11.96 -13.37
N GLU A 13 7.79 10.98 -14.16
CA GLU A 13 6.52 11.06 -14.85
C GLU A 13 5.40 10.51 -13.97
N LYS A 14 4.44 11.36 -13.62
CA LYS A 14 3.27 10.95 -12.84
C LYS A 14 2.40 10.03 -13.69
N VAL A 15 2.18 8.82 -13.20
CA VAL A 15 1.17 7.92 -13.75
C VAL A 15 -0.16 8.25 -13.08
N GLU A 16 -1.17 8.60 -13.87
CA GLU A 16 -2.50 8.85 -13.33
C GLU A 16 -3.13 7.54 -12.86
N ALA A 17 -3.59 7.55 -11.61
CA ALA A 17 -4.36 6.45 -11.06
C ALA A 17 -5.81 6.54 -11.54
N MET A 18 -6.38 5.41 -11.91
CA MET A 18 -7.81 5.28 -12.22
C MET A 18 -8.54 4.61 -11.07
N GLU A 19 -9.87 4.52 -11.17
CA GLU A 19 -10.68 3.84 -10.16
C GLU A 19 -10.37 2.35 -10.06
N CYS A 20 -10.57 1.81 -8.87
CA CYS A 20 -10.36 0.38 -8.61
C CYS A 20 -11.43 -0.44 -9.34
N MET A 21 -11.01 -1.22 -10.33
CA MET A 21 -11.88 -2.13 -11.08
C MET A 21 -12.23 -3.44 -10.34
N ARG A 22 -11.83 -3.58 -9.07
CA ARG A 22 -12.09 -4.75 -8.20
C ARG A 22 -11.60 -6.10 -8.76
N CYS A 23 -10.45 -6.10 -9.45
CA CYS A 23 -9.91 -7.30 -10.12
C CYS A 23 -9.30 -8.38 -9.19
N GLY A 24 -9.12 -8.13 -7.89
CA GLY A 24 -8.60 -9.13 -6.94
C GLY A 24 -7.09 -9.36 -6.93
N ARG A 25 -6.34 -8.96 -7.97
CA ARG A 25 -4.88 -9.22 -8.09
C ARG A 25 -4.03 -8.83 -6.89
N CYS A 26 -4.39 -7.74 -6.20
CA CYS A 26 -3.69 -7.30 -5.00
C CYS A 26 -3.81 -8.28 -3.83
N ASN A 27 -4.88 -9.09 -3.79
CA ASN A 27 -5.11 -10.10 -2.76
C ASN A 27 -4.26 -11.33 -3.10
N ASP A 28 -4.33 -11.79 -4.36
CA ASP A 28 -3.61 -12.97 -4.83
C ASP A 28 -2.09 -12.81 -4.68
N ALA A 29 -1.58 -11.60 -4.93
CA ALA A 29 -0.16 -11.28 -4.79
C ALA A 29 0.28 -10.95 -3.35
N CYS A 30 -0.62 -10.91 -2.36
CA CYS A 30 -0.28 -10.47 -1.02
C CYS A 30 0.37 -11.62 -0.20
N PRO A 31 1.66 -11.54 0.15
CA PRO A 31 2.33 -12.60 0.92
C PRO A 31 1.83 -12.70 2.37
N ALA A 32 1.20 -11.63 2.88
CA ALA A 32 0.60 -11.61 4.22
C ALA A 32 -0.87 -12.06 4.24
N GLY A 33 -1.44 -12.45 3.08
CA GLY A 33 -2.84 -12.90 2.97
C GLY A 33 -3.87 -11.81 3.34
N LEU A 34 -3.55 -10.54 3.15
CA LEU A 34 -4.42 -9.41 3.49
C LEU A 34 -5.36 -9.04 2.33
N LEU A 35 -6.26 -8.08 2.59
CA LEU A 35 -7.14 -7.45 1.60
C LEU A 35 -6.71 -5.98 1.39
N PRO A 36 -5.63 -5.70 0.63
CA PRO A 36 -4.94 -4.41 0.70
C PRO A 36 -5.81 -3.23 0.26
N VAL A 37 -6.65 -3.41 -0.76
CA VAL A 37 -7.57 -2.35 -1.23
C VAL A 37 -8.64 -2.04 -0.18
N ARG A 38 -9.14 -3.03 0.56
CA ARG A 38 -10.12 -2.78 1.64
C ARG A 38 -9.47 -2.00 2.78
N ILE A 39 -8.23 -2.32 3.12
CA ILE A 39 -7.45 -1.59 4.12
C ILE A 39 -7.22 -0.14 3.67
N ASN A 40 -6.81 0.06 2.41
CA ASN A 40 -6.65 1.40 1.83
C ASN A 40 -7.96 2.21 1.86
N ASN A 41 -9.09 1.58 1.57
CA ASN A 41 -10.40 2.24 1.65
C ASN A 41 -10.78 2.59 3.10
N ALA A 42 -10.52 1.68 4.05
CA ALA A 42 -10.69 1.96 5.48
C ALA A 42 -9.85 3.18 5.91
N GLU A 43 -8.60 3.26 5.45
CA GLU A 43 -7.70 4.39 5.69
C GLU A 43 -8.24 5.70 5.12
N LYS A 44 -8.73 5.70 3.89
CA LYS A 44 -9.37 6.86 3.27
C LYS A 44 -10.58 7.36 4.05
N MET A 45 -11.36 6.44 4.63
CA MET A 45 -12.51 6.74 5.49
C MET A 45 -12.12 7.07 6.93
N LYS A 46 -10.84 6.94 7.30
CA LYS A 46 -10.33 7.07 8.68
C LYS A 46 -11.03 6.13 9.68
N ASP A 47 -11.53 4.99 9.21
CA ASP A 47 -12.23 4.01 10.03
C ASP A 47 -11.23 3.06 10.73
N ILE A 48 -10.83 3.44 11.95
CA ILE A 48 -9.86 2.70 12.75
C ILE A 48 -10.36 1.31 13.16
N ASN A 49 -11.66 1.17 13.44
CA ASN A 49 -12.23 -0.10 13.83
C ASN A 49 -12.15 -1.07 12.66
N TRP A 50 -12.47 -0.60 11.46
CA TRP A 50 -12.39 -1.40 10.25
C TRP A 50 -10.95 -1.74 9.85
N MET A 51 -10.00 -0.81 10.01
CA MET A 51 -8.57 -1.10 9.85
C MET A 51 -8.09 -2.21 10.79
N THR A 52 -8.59 -2.23 12.02
CA THR A 52 -8.26 -3.25 13.03
C THR A 52 -8.84 -4.61 12.64
N GLN A 53 -10.11 -4.66 12.24
CA GLN A 53 -10.77 -5.89 11.78
C GLN A 53 -10.11 -6.49 10.53
N LEU A 54 -9.63 -5.63 9.64
CA LEU A 54 -8.86 -6.03 8.45
C LEU A 54 -7.39 -6.37 8.74
N ARG A 55 -6.95 -6.32 10.01
CA ARG A 55 -5.58 -6.63 10.43
C ARG A 55 -4.52 -5.82 9.68
N ALA A 56 -4.77 -4.53 9.48
CA ALA A 56 -3.85 -3.64 8.75
C ALA A 56 -2.44 -3.58 9.36
N ASP A 57 -2.31 -3.87 10.66
CA ASP A 57 -1.05 -3.96 11.39
C ASP A 57 -0.13 -5.09 10.92
N GLN A 58 -0.68 -6.12 10.28
CA GLN A 58 0.07 -7.29 9.81
C GLN A 58 0.72 -7.09 8.44
N CYS A 59 0.53 -5.94 7.79
CA CYS A 59 1.18 -5.65 6.52
C CYS A 59 2.71 -5.58 6.70
N ILE A 60 3.45 -6.31 5.86
CA ILE A 60 4.92 -6.32 5.85
C ILE A 60 5.54 -5.30 4.88
N GLU A 61 4.71 -4.42 4.30
CA GLU A 61 5.15 -3.29 3.46
C GLU A 61 5.94 -3.66 2.19
N CYS A 62 5.68 -4.85 1.63
CA CYS A 62 6.39 -5.38 0.44
C CYS A 62 6.13 -4.65 -0.89
N GLY A 63 5.06 -3.86 -1.02
CA GLY A 63 4.79 -3.08 -2.24
C GLY A 63 4.04 -3.80 -3.37
N LEU A 64 3.88 -5.13 -3.30
CA LEU A 64 3.33 -5.94 -4.40
C LEU A 64 1.93 -5.50 -4.83
N CYS A 65 1.07 -5.10 -3.90
CA CYS A 65 -0.29 -4.67 -4.21
C CYS A 65 -0.36 -3.40 -5.07
N THR A 66 0.58 -2.46 -4.91
CA THR A 66 0.71 -1.29 -5.81
C THR A 66 1.28 -1.73 -7.16
N TYR A 67 2.32 -2.56 -7.15
CA TYR A 67 3.01 -3.00 -8.36
C TYR A 67 2.09 -3.75 -9.34
N VAL A 68 1.30 -4.71 -8.84
CA VAL A 68 0.41 -5.54 -9.67
C VAL A 68 -0.91 -4.83 -10.03
N CYS A 69 -1.18 -3.65 -9.46
CA CYS A 69 -2.46 -2.97 -9.66
C CYS A 69 -2.57 -2.46 -11.11
N PRO A 70 -3.55 -2.94 -11.90
CA PRO A 70 -3.77 -2.42 -13.24
C PRO A 70 -4.24 -0.95 -13.21
N SER A 71 -4.99 -0.57 -12.17
CA SER A 71 -5.49 0.80 -11.97
C SER A 71 -4.43 1.79 -11.49
N LYS A 72 -3.18 1.36 -11.29
CA LYS A 72 -2.05 2.20 -10.83
C LYS A 72 -2.31 2.95 -9.52
N ILE A 73 -3.20 2.40 -8.68
CA ILE A 73 -3.49 2.95 -7.36
C ILE A 73 -2.32 2.63 -6.44
N ASP A 74 -1.88 3.61 -5.66
CA ASP A 74 -0.89 3.38 -4.61
C ASP A 74 -1.54 2.75 -3.36
N VAL A 75 -1.78 1.45 -3.44
CA VAL A 75 -2.40 0.66 -2.37
C VAL A 75 -1.45 0.55 -1.18
N THR A 76 -0.16 0.40 -1.43
CA THR A 76 0.88 0.21 -0.40
C THR A 76 0.96 1.40 0.54
N GLU A 77 1.00 2.63 0.01
CA GLU A 77 1.04 3.82 0.87
C GLU A 77 -0.23 3.97 1.71
N GLY A 78 -1.41 3.62 1.16
CA GLY A 78 -2.65 3.57 1.94
C GLY A 78 -2.58 2.57 3.10
N VAL A 79 -2.08 1.36 2.84
CA VAL A 79 -1.91 0.35 3.89
C VAL A 79 -0.86 0.76 4.93
N ARG A 80 0.24 1.40 4.52
CA ARG A 80 1.25 1.96 5.43
C ARG A 80 0.65 3.00 6.37
N ARG A 81 -0.15 3.93 5.84
CA ARG A 81 -0.87 4.91 6.66
C ARG A 81 -1.83 4.24 7.64
N ALA A 82 -2.55 3.20 7.20
CA ALA A 82 -3.45 2.43 8.06
C ALA A 82 -2.69 1.78 9.23
N LYS A 83 -1.57 1.11 8.93
CA LYS A 83 -0.70 0.48 9.93
C LYS A 83 -0.17 1.50 10.95
N ARG A 84 0.30 2.67 10.49
CA ARG A 84 0.76 3.76 11.36
C ARG A 84 -0.38 4.30 12.23
N ALA A 85 -1.58 4.48 11.68
CA ALA A 85 -2.75 4.94 12.43
C ALA A 85 -3.11 3.97 13.58
N LEU A 86 -3.03 2.66 13.34
CA LEU A 86 -3.22 1.65 14.38
C LEU A 86 -2.10 1.67 15.43
N ALA A 87 -0.85 1.92 15.03
CA ALA A 87 0.27 2.02 15.97
C ALA A 87 0.12 3.21 16.91
N LEU A 88 -0.31 4.37 16.40
CA LEU A 88 -0.49 5.59 17.19
C LEU A 88 -1.62 5.50 18.23
N LYS A 89 -2.66 4.69 17.98
CA LYS A 89 -3.76 4.46 18.94
C LYS A 89 -3.36 3.53 20.10
N LYS A 90 -2.28 2.75 19.94
CA LYS A 90 -1.82 1.78 20.97
C LYS A 90 -0.88 2.41 22.01
N GLY A 91 -0.50 3.68 21.85
CA GLY A 91 0.23 4.47 22.84
C GLY A 91 -0.69 5.45 23.55
#